data_AF-A0A349R1Z5-F1
#
_entry.id   AF-A0A349R1Z5-F1
#
_cell.length_a   1.000
_cell.length_b   1.000
_cell.length_c   1.000
_cell.angle_alpha   90.00
_cell.angle_beta   90.00
_cell.angle_gamma   90.00
#
_symmetry.space_group_name_H-M   'P 1'
#
loop_
_entity.id
_entity.type
_entity.pdbx_description
1 polymer ?
#
loop_
_entity_poly.entity_id
_entity_poly.type
_entity_poly.pdbx_seq_one_letter_code
_entity_poly.pdbx_strand_id
1 'polypeptide(L)'
;KLYQTKWLLWIIMFMIPFPYIANTAGWYTAELGRQPWLVYNLMRMVDGVSPTVSSGNTLFTFLGFVGLYILLGLLFLMLVLKIIRKGPETTVALT
;
A
#
# COMPACT_ATOMS: atom_id res chain seq x y z
N LYS A 1 -31.40 14.44 -1.41
CA LYS A 1 -31.03 14.65 0.02
C LYS A 1 -29.61 14.14 0.36
N LEU A 2 -29.12 13.04 -0.23
CA LEU A 2 -27.77 12.50 0.01
C LEU A 2 -26.63 13.53 -0.19
N TYR A 3 -26.57 14.21 -1.33
CA TYR A 3 -25.53 15.20 -1.65
C TYR A 3 -25.54 16.48 -0.80
N GLN A 4 -26.58 16.69 0.01
CA GLN A 4 -26.75 17.89 0.84
C GLN A 4 -26.33 17.63 2.31
N THR A 5 -26.10 16.37 2.67
CA THR A 5 -25.86 15.95 4.06
C THR A 5 -24.35 15.99 4.37
N LYS A 6 -23.85 17.18 4.74
CA LYS A 6 -22.40 17.47 4.88
C LYS A 6 -21.67 16.52 5.85
N TRP A 7 -22.27 16.16 6.99
CA TRP A 7 -21.62 15.30 7.99
C TRP A 7 -21.32 13.90 7.43
N LEU A 8 -22.26 13.34 6.65
CA LEU A 8 -22.10 12.03 6.02
C LEU A 8 -21.00 12.05 4.95
N LEU A 9 -20.91 13.13 4.17
CA LEU A 9 -19.86 13.29 3.15
C LEU A 9 -18.46 13.38 3.79
N TRP A 10 -18.32 14.04 4.94
CA TRP A 10 -17.07 14.09 5.69
C TRP A 10 -16.65 12.71 6.21
N ILE A 11 -17.59 11.93 6.75
CA ILE A 11 -17.32 10.56 7.21
C ILE A 11 -16.79 9.70 6.06
N ILE A 12 -17.49 9.71 4.92
CA ILE A 12 -17.11 8.91 3.75
C ILE A 12 -15.72 9.33 3.23
N MET A 13 -15.40 10.63 3.24
CA MET A 13 -14.08 11.11 2.84
C MET A 13 -12.97 10.63 3.78
N PHE A 14 -13.21 10.60 5.09
CA PHE A 14 -12.24 10.07 6.05
C PHE A 14 -12.15 8.54 6.07
N MET A 15 -13.05 7.82 5.39
CA MET A 15 -12.99 6.36 5.28
C MET A 15 -11.98 5.85 4.25
N ILE A 16 -11.45 6.72 3.37
CA ILE A 16 -10.47 6.37 2.33
C ILE A 16 -9.28 5.51 2.82
N PRO A 17 -8.60 5.81 3.96
CA PRO A 17 -7.46 5.02 4.42
C PRO A 17 -7.85 3.66 5.03
N PHE A 18 -9.08 3.46 5.48
CA PHE A 18 -9.46 2.28 6.26
C PHE A 18 -9.36 0.96 5.47
N PRO A 19 -9.81 0.86 4.21
CA PRO A 19 -9.61 -0.35 3.40
C PRO A 19 -8.14 -0.74 3.27
N TYR A 20 -7.24 0.24 3.11
CA TYR A 20 -5.80 -0.02 3.01
C TYR A 20 -5.24 -0.59 4.32
N ILE A 21 -5.60 0.01 5.45
CA ILE A 21 -5.18 -0.46 6.77
C ILE A 21 -5.71 -1.88 7.03
N ALA A 22 -6.99 -2.11 6.76
CA ALA A 22 -7.62 -3.42 6.95
C ALA A 22 -6.96 -4.50 6.09
N ASN A 23 -6.67 -4.20 4.82
CA ASN A 23 -5.97 -5.12 3.92
C ASN A 23 -4.56 -5.44 4.45
N THR A 24 -3.77 -4.41 4.79
CA THR A 24 -2.42 -4.59 5.31
C THR A 24 -2.43 -5.38 6.63
N ALA A 25 -3.34 -5.07 7.56
CA ALA A 25 -3.47 -5.79 8.82
C ALA A 25 -3.88 -7.26 8.63
N GLY A 26 -4.76 -7.54 7.66
CA GLY A 26 -5.13 -8.90 7.27
C GLY A 26 -3.93 -9.72 6.80
N TRP A 27 -3.11 -9.13 5.93
CA TRP A 27 -1.85 -9.74 5.48
C TRP A 27 -0.85 -9.95 6.61
N TYR A 28 -0.66 -8.97 7.49
CA TYR A 28 0.19 -9.12 8.66
C TYR A 28 -0.26 -10.29 9.55
N THR A 29 -1.57 -10.41 9.80
CA THR A 29 -2.12 -11.48 10.62
C THR A 29 -1.87 -12.85 9.99
N ALA A 30 -2.07 -12.98 8.68
CA ALA A 30 -1.83 -14.22 7.95
C ALA A 30 -0.34 -14.62 7.95
N GLU A 31 0.56 -13.66 7.72
CA GLU A 31 1.99 -13.93 7.57
C GLU A 31 2.69 -14.15 8.92
N LEU A 32 2.32 -13.35 9.93
CA LEU A 32 2.85 -13.50 11.29
C LEU A 32 2.27 -14.72 12.00
N GLY A 33 0.99 -15.08 11.74
CA GLY A 33 0.36 -16.26 12.32
C GLY A 33 1.03 -17.58 11.90
N ARG A 34 1.79 -17.56 10.81
CA ARG A 34 2.52 -18.71 10.27
C ARG A 34 3.93 -18.86 10.84
N GLN A 35 4.46 -17.83 11.50
CA GLN A 35 5.75 -17.91 12.19
C GLN A 35 5.71 -19.03 13.25
N PRO A 36 6.75 -19.87 13.37
CA PRO A 36 8.12 -19.74 12.84
C PRO A 36 8.36 -20.43 11.48
N TRP A 37 7.32 -20.81 10.74
CA TRP A 37 7.42 -21.64 9.53
C TRP A 37 7.43 -20.81 8.23
N LEU A 38 8.35 -21.11 7.32
CA LEU A 38 8.34 -20.65 5.92
C LEU A 38 7.52 -21.57 5.00
N VAL A 39 7.39 -22.85 5.35
CA VAL A 39 6.35 -23.75 4.85
C VAL A 39 5.93 -24.61 6.03
N TYR A 40 4.63 -24.67 6.33
CA TYR A 40 4.12 -25.37 7.51
C TYR A 40 4.69 -26.78 7.62
N ASN A 41 5.27 -27.10 8.78
CA ASN A 41 5.90 -28.39 9.09
C ASN A 41 7.00 -28.87 8.12
N LEU A 42 7.47 -28.02 7.19
CA LEU A 42 8.46 -28.40 6.18
C LEU A 42 9.73 -27.57 6.25
N MET A 43 9.61 -26.24 6.37
CA MET A 43 10.77 -25.34 6.33
C MET A 43 10.57 -24.21 7.34
N ARG A 44 11.61 -23.90 8.13
CA ARG A 44 11.59 -22.79 9.09
C ARG A 44 12.13 -21.51 8.45
N MET A 45 11.75 -20.36 9.02
CA MET A 45 12.23 -19.06 8.54
C MET A 45 13.76 -18.93 8.58
N VAL A 46 14.40 -19.51 9.60
CA VAL A 46 15.86 -19.48 9.77
C VAL A 46 16.60 -20.23 8.65
N ASP A 47 15.98 -21.27 8.10
CA ASP A 47 16.57 -22.09 7.03
C ASP A 47 16.36 -21.46 5.64
N GLY A 48 15.50 -20.44 5.54
CA GLY A 48 15.20 -19.75 4.29
C GLY A 48 16.21 -18.65 3.90
N VAL A 49 17.20 -18.36 4.76
CA VAL A 49 18.20 -17.31 4.50
C VAL A 49 19.29 -17.84 3.59
N SER A 50 19.57 -17.14 2.48
CA SER A 50 20.63 -17.55 1.55
C SER A 50 22.02 -17.43 2.19
N PRO A 51 22.81 -18.51 2.27
CA PRO A 51 24.13 -18.51 2.91
C PRO A 51 25.22 -17.87 2.05
N THR A 52 24.99 -17.71 0.74
CA THR A 52 25.99 -17.23 -0.23
C THR A 52 25.95 -15.72 -0.46
N VAL A 53 24.92 -15.04 0.04
CA VAL A 53 24.71 -13.61 -0.19
C VAL A 53 25.21 -12.83 1.03
N SER A 54 26.16 -11.92 0.81
CA SER A 54 26.64 -11.01 1.86
C SER A 54 25.50 -10.12 2.36
N SER A 55 25.42 -9.94 3.68
CA SER A 55 24.44 -9.03 4.32
C SER A 55 24.53 -7.60 3.79
N GLY A 56 25.71 -7.16 3.35
CA GLY A 56 25.89 -5.83 2.75
C GLY A 56 25.15 -5.67 1.41
N ASN A 57 25.14 -6.71 0.57
CA ASN A 57 24.42 -6.68 -0.71
C ASN A 57 22.91 -6.68 -0.49
N THR A 58 22.44 -7.44 0.49
CA THR A 58 21.03 -7.45 0.89
C THR A 58 20.59 -6.08 1.39
N LEU A 59 21.40 -5.42 2.24
CA LEU A 59 21.07 -4.10 2.75
C LEU A 59 21.06 -3.05 1.63
N PHE A 60 22.04 -3.08 0.73
CA PHE A 60 22.11 -2.16 -0.40
C PHE A 60 20.88 -2.27 -1.31
N THR A 61 20.51 -3.49 -1.70
CA THR A 61 19.34 -3.70 -2.56
C THR A 61 18.03 -3.38 -1.83
N PHE A 62 17.91 -3.73 -0.54
CA PHE A 62 16.77 -3.36 0.29
C PHE A 62 16.56 -1.84 0.34
N LEU A 63 17.61 -1.07 0.64
CA LEU A 63 17.54 0.39 0.64
C LEU A 63 17.22 0.95 -0.76
N GLY A 64 17.77 0.35 -1.81
CA GLY A 64 17.44 0.70 -3.19
C GLY A 64 15.94 0.53 -3.49
N PHE A 65 15.34 -0.59 -3.11
CA PHE A 65 13.91 -0.84 -3.28
C PHE A 65 13.04 0.07 -2.41
N VAL A 66 13.43 0.30 -1.15
CA VAL A 66 12.74 1.26 -0.27
C VAL A 66 12.73 2.65 -0.90
N GLY A 67 13.89 3.14 -1.36
CA GLY A 67 14.00 4.43 -2.04
C GLY A 67 13.14 4.50 -3.30
N LEU A 68 13.17 3.46 -4.13
CA LEU A 68 12.35 3.37 -5.34
C LEU A 68 10.85 3.42 -5.04
N TYR A 69 10.37 2.68 -4.03
CA TYR A 69 8.95 2.69 -3.67
C TYR A 69 8.52 4.01 -3.03
N ILE A 70 9.38 4.67 -2.26
CA ILE A 70 9.10 6.02 -1.75
C ILE A 70 8.97 7.01 -2.91
N LEU A 71 9.90 6.97 -3.87
CA LEU A 71 9.86 7.84 -5.06
C LEU A 71 8.58 7.62 -5.86
N LEU A 72 8.24 6.36 -6.17
CA LEU A 72 7.03 6.01 -6.90
C LEU A 72 5.76 6.40 -6.12
N GLY A 73 5.73 6.17 -4.81
CA GLY A 73 4.63 6.56 -3.94
C GLY A 73 4.42 8.08 -3.93
N LEU A 74 5.50 8.86 -3.87
CA LEU A 74 5.43 10.32 -3.91
C LEU A 74 4.88 10.83 -5.26
N LEU A 75 5.39 10.29 -6.37
CA LEU A 75 4.91 10.62 -7.71
C LEU A 75 3.42 10.26 -7.87
N PHE A 76 3.00 9.10 -7.39
CA PHE A 76 1.61 8.67 -7.39
C PHE A 76 0.72 9.65 -6.61
N LEU A 77 1.11 10.03 -5.38
CA LEU A 77 0.36 11.00 -4.59
C LEU A 77 0.28 12.37 -5.27
N MET A 78 1.36 12.85 -5.87
CA MET A 78 1.34 14.09 -6.65
C MET A 78 0.37 14.02 -7.83
N LEU A 79 0.37 12.91 -8.58
CA LEU A 79 -0.53 12.71 -9.72
C LEU A 79 -1.99 12.62 -9.28
N VAL A 80 -2.28 11.83 -8.24
CA VAL A 80 -3.64 11.71 -7.69
C VAL A 80 -4.15 13.07 -7.21
N LEU A 81 -3.35 13.81 -6.45
CA LEU A 81 -3.72 15.16 -6.00
C LEU A 81 -3.91 16.13 -7.17
N LYS A 82 -3.08 16.03 -8.21
CA LYS A 82 -3.23 16.83 -9.44
C LYS A 82 -4.55 16.52 -10.14
N ILE A 83 -4.92 15.25 -10.28
CA ILE A 83 -6.16 14.80 -10.93
C ILE A 83 -7.38 15.23 -10.09
N ILE A 84 -7.35 15.01 -8.78
CA ILE A 84 -8.42 15.42 -7.86
C ILE A 84 -8.66 16.93 -7.95
N ARG A 85 -7.59 17.73 -7.99
CA ARG A 85 -7.69 19.20 -8.13
C ARG A 85 -8.17 19.66 -9.51
N LYS A 86 -7.80 18.94 -10.58
CA LYS A 86 -8.30 19.23 -11.94
C LYS A 86 -9.81 19.05 -12.01
N GLY A 87 -10.36 18.10 -11.24
CA GLY A 87 -11.77 17.79 -11.26
C GLY A 87 -12.19 17.09 -12.57
N PRO A 88 -13.44 16.60 -12.65
CA PRO A 88 -13.97 16.03 -13.88
C PRO A 88 -14.10 17.11 -14.96
N GLU A 89 -13.69 16.81 -16.20
CA GLU A 89 -13.95 17.71 -17.32
C GLU A 89 -15.47 17.71 -17.59
N THR A 90 -16.09 18.88 -17.45
CA THR A 90 -17.52 19.09 -17.72
C THR A 90 -17.80 19.21 -19.23
N THR A 91 -17.20 18.34 -20.05
CA THR A 91 -17.54 18.25 -21.47
C THR A 91 -18.63 17.20 -21.63
N VAL A 92 -19.79 17.46 -21.04
CA VAL A 92 -21.03 16.94 -21.61
C VAL A 92 -21.30 17.85 -22.81
N ALA A 93 -20.77 17.47 -23.96
CA ALA A 93 -21.21 18.03 -25.22
C ALA A 93 -22.70 17.71 -25.35
N LEU A 94 -23.53 18.70 -25.02
CA LEU A 94 -24.94 18.70 -25.38
C LEU A 94 -25.01 18.94 -26.89
N THR A 95 -24.91 17.84 -27.65
CA THR A 95 -25.37 17.73 -29.03
C THR A 95 -26.26 16.51 -29.13
#